data_AF-A0A519HMV6-F1
#
_entry.id   AF-A0A519HMV6-F1
#
_cell.length_a   1.000
_cell.length_b   1.000
_cell.length_c   1.000
_cell.angle_alpha   90.00
_cell.angle_beta   90.00
_cell.angle_gamma   90.00
#
_symmetry.space_group_name_H-M   'P 1'
#
loop_
_entity.id
_entity.type
_entity.pdbx_description
1 polymer ?
#
loop_
_entity_poly.entity_id
_entity_poly.type
_entity_poly.pdbx_seq_one_letter_code
_entity_poly.pdbx_strand_id
1 'polypeptide(L)'
;MAAFIEAAIPSVWALEALIVLKRIPGQVWATDDLVAEMRASTTLVTDCVAILQSAGLVLEQSGSVQYAPASPALAALVDALQDAWRERPVAVVNTITAQRPDPLKGFADSFRLRGWRG
;
A
#
# COMPACT_ATOMS: atom_id res chain seq x y z
N MET A 1 4.75 -16.24 -0.95
CA MET A 1 3.95 -15.12 -1.49
C MET A 1 2.75 -14.81 -0.61
N ALA A 2 1.79 -15.73 -0.42
CA ALA A 2 0.60 -15.49 0.42
C ALA A 2 0.92 -14.99 1.85
N ALA A 3 1.80 -15.68 2.59
CA ALA A 3 2.21 -15.26 3.93
C ALA A 3 2.86 -13.86 4.01
N PHE A 4 3.53 -13.42 2.93
CA PHE A 4 4.08 -12.06 2.84
C PHE A 4 2.97 -11.04 2.64
N ILE A 5 2.04 -11.31 1.72
CA ILE A 5 0.87 -10.45 1.47
C ILE A 5 0.06 -10.30 2.76
N GLU A 6 -0.18 -11.40 3.48
CA GLU A 6 -0.93 -11.42 4.75
C GLU A 6 -0.27 -10.54 5.82
N ALA A 7 1.05 -10.66 5.97
CA ALA A 7 1.78 -9.97 7.04
C ALA A 7 2.09 -8.50 6.70
N ALA A 8 2.35 -8.19 5.43
CA ALA A 8 2.90 -6.89 5.03
C ALA A 8 1.92 -6.01 4.24
N ILE A 9 0.88 -6.59 3.62
CA ILE A 9 -0.01 -5.89 2.66
C ILE A 9 -1.49 -6.19 2.99
N PRO A 10 -2.02 -5.64 4.10
CA PRO A 10 -3.36 -5.96 4.61
C PRO A 10 -4.52 -5.26 3.86
N SER A 11 -4.20 -4.46 2.84
CA SER A 11 -5.19 -3.71 2.05
C SER A 11 -4.64 -3.36 0.66
N VAL A 12 -5.56 -3.11 -0.28
CA VAL A 12 -5.20 -2.59 -1.62
C VAL A 12 -4.52 -1.22 -1.52
N TRP A 13 -4.90 -0.40 -0.55
CA TRP A 13 -4.28 0.91 -0.32
C TRP A 13 -2.81 0.82 0.11
N ALA A 14 -2.46 -0.15 0.95
CA ALA A 14 -1.07 -0.41 1.32
C ALA A 14 -0.24 -0.88 0.12
N LEU A 15 -0.83 -1.70 -0.76
CA LEU A 15 -0.19 -2.12 -2.01
C LEU A 15 0.07 -0.93 -2.94
N GLU A 16 -0.93 -0.08 -3.18
CA GLU A 16 -0.80 1.10 -4.04
C GLU A 16 0.25 2.08 -3.50
N ALA A 17 0.23 2.37 -2.19
CA ALA A 17 1.24 3.21 -1.54
C ALA A 17 2.66 2.68 -1.77
N LEU A 18 2.84 1.36 -1.61
CA LEU A 18 4.12 0.71 -1.84
C LEU A 18 4.59 0.82 -3.29
N ILE A 19 3.69 0.61 -4.25
CA ILE A 19 4.00 0.71 -5.68
C ILE A 19 4.37 2.16 -6.07
N VAL A 20 3.66 3.16 -5.54
CA VAL A 20 3.98 4.58 -5.74
C VAL A 20 5.38 4.90 -5.22
N LEU A 21 5.68 4.52 -3.97
CA LEU A 21 6.97 4.77 -3.34
C LEU A 21 8.12 4.06 -4.07
N LYS A 22 7.88 2.85 -4.59
CA LYS A 22 8.87 2.06 -5.33
C LYS A 22 9.12 2.57 -6.76
N ARG A 23 8.18 3.32 -7.35
CA ARG A 23 8.21 3.72 -8.76
C ARG A 23 9.53 4.39 -9.18
N ILE A 24 10.10 5.20 -8.29
CA ILE A 24 11.38 5.88 -8.51
C ILE A 24 12.33 5.48 -7.38
N PRO A 25 13.30 4.58 -7.64
CA PRO A 25 14.26 4.14 -6.63
C PRO A 25 15.04 5.31 -6.03
N GLY A 26 15.11 5.36 -4.69
CA GLY A 26 15.82 6.41 -3.96
C GLY A 26 15.08 7.74 -3.89
N GLN A 27 13.87 7.86 -4.44
CA GLN A 27 13.05 9.05 -4.23
C GLN A 27 12.52 9.06 -2.78
N VAL A 28 12.72 10.20 -2.13
CA VAL A 28 12.10 10.53 -0.86
C VAL A 28 10.88 11.39 -1.15
N TRP A 29 9.74 11.03 -0.57
CA TRP A 29 8.47 11.72 -0.73
C TRP A 29 8.15 12.50 0.55
N ALA A 30 7.75 13.75 0.44
CA ALA A 30 7.02 14.38 1.55
C ALA A 30 5.67 13.67 1.72
N THR A 31 5.18 13.51 2.95
CA THR A 31 3.89 12.84 3.19
C THR A 31 2.75 13.54 2.43
N ASP A 32 2.75 14.87 2.36
CA ASP A 32 1.72 15.62 1.63
C ASP A 32 1.76 15.37 0.11
N ASP A 33 2.94 15.21 -0.47
CA ASP A 33 3.09 14.86 -1.90
C ASP A 33 2.57 13.45 -2.16
N LEU A 34 2.84 12.50 -1.24
CA LEU A 34 2.33 11.14 -1.32
C LEU A 34 0.81 11.10 -1.21
N VAL A 35 0.22 11.92 -0.34
CA VAL A 35 -1.24 12.11 -0.21
C VAL A 35 -1.86 12.63 -1.51
N ALA A 36 -1.24 13.65 -2.11
CA ALA A 36 -1.68 14.21 -3.38
C ALA A 36 -1.58 13.20 -4.53
N GLU A 37 -0.46 12.47 -4.61
CA GLU A 37 -0.21 11.45 -5.62
C GLU A 37 -1.22 10.30 -5.53
N MET A 38 -1.51 9.81 -4.32
CA MET A 38 -2.49 8.74 -4.08
C MET A 38 -3.94 9.23 -4.18
N ARG A 39 -4.17 10.55 -4.19
CA ARG A 39 -5.50 11.19 -4.13
C ARG A 39 -6.37 10.65 -2.97
N ALA A 40 -5.73 10.46 -1.83
CA ALA A 40 -6.32 9.90 -0.63
C ALA A 40 -6.34 10.92 0.52
N SER A 41 -6.90 10.57 1.67
CA SER A 41 -6.77 11.40 2.88
C SER A 41 -5.41 11.18 3.55
N THR A 42 -4.92 12.21 4.25
CA THR A 42 -3.70 12.13 5.07
C THR A 42 -3.76 10.96 6.05
N THR A 43 -4.89 10.75 6.73
CA THR A 43 -5.05 9.62 7.67
C THR A 43 -4.83 8.27 6.97
N LEU A 44 -5.45 8.05 5.81
CA LEU A 44 -5.32 6.78 5.09
C LEU A 44 -3.86 6.53 4.66
N VAL A 45 -3.18 7.56 4.18
CA VAL A 45 -1.78 7.44 3.75
C VAL A 45 -0.86 7.20 4.94
N THR A 46 -1.02 7.93 6.04
CA THR A 46 -0.24 7.72 7.27
C THR A 46 -0.43 6.31 7.83
N ASP A 47 -1.66 5.79 7.84
CA ASP A 47 -1.94 4.42 8.27
C ASP A 47 -1.24 3.39 7.37
N CYS A 48 -1.27 3.58 6.05
CA CYS A 48 -0.57 2.72 5.10
C CYS A 48 0.95 2.78 5.31
N VAL A 49 1.52 3.97 5.50
CA VAL A 49 2.95 4.15 5.75
C VAL A 49 3.38 3.46 7.04
N ALA A 50 2.61 3.61 8.12
CA ALA A 50 2.90 2.95 9.39
C ALA A 50 2.90 1.42 9.26
N ILE A 51 1.93 0.85 8.54
CA ILE A 51 1.86 -0.58 8.24
C ILE A 51 3.11 -1.01 7.46
N LEU A 52 3.43 -0.33 6.36
CA LEU A 52 4.57 -0.66 5.51
C LEU A 52 5.91 -0.50 6.25
N GLN A 53 6.02 0.48 7.15
CA GLN A 53 7.20 0.70 7.97
C GLN A 53 7.37 -0.44 8.98
N SER A 54 6.27 -0.86 9.62
CA SER A 54 6.28 -2.00 10.54
C SER A 54 6.65 -3.31 9.85
N ALA A 55 6.32 -3.45 8.55
CA ALA A 55 6.72 -4.57 7.71
C ALA A 55 8.17 -4.46 7.18
N GLY A 56 8.88 -3.37 7.50
CA GLY A 56 10.25 -3.12 7.04
C GLY A 56 10.35 -2.86 5.53
N LEU A 57 9.31 -2.32 4.90
CA LEU A 57 9.28 -2.02 3.46
C LEU A 57 9.61 -0.56 3.13
N VAL A 58 9.33 0.34 4.06
CA VAL A 58 9.55 1.78 3.90
C VAL A 58 10.24 2.34 5.14
N LEU A 59 10.85 3.51 4.97
CA LEU A 59 11.44 4.30 6.03
C LEU A 59 10.75 5.66 6.06
N GLU A 60 10.07 5.95 7.16
CA GLU A 60 9.53 7.28 7.46
C GLU A 60 10.49 8.00 8.41
N GLN A 61 10.84 9.24 8.06
CA GLN A 61 11.69 10.13 8.85
C GLN A 61 11.23 11.58 8.65
N SER A 62 10.89 12.26 9.75
CA SER A 62 10.61 13.70 9.77
C SER A 62 9.56 14.14 8.74
N GLY A 63 8.48 13.35 8.55
CA GLY A 63 7.43 13.69 7.58
C GLY A 63 7.79 13.38 6.13
N SER A 64 8.87 12.63 5.91
CA SER A 64 9.26 12.12 4.61
C SER A 64 9.27 10.59 4.61
N VAL A 65 8.86 9.98 3.50
CA VAL A 65 8.73 8.53 3.34
C VAL A 65 9.52 8.10 2.11
N GLN A 66 10.25 7.00 2.21
CA GLN A 66 10.94 6.39 1.08
C GLN A 66 10.81 4.87 1.08
N TYR A 67 10.81 4.29 -0.12
CA TYR A 67 10.94 2.84 -0.27
C TYR A 67 12.34 2.40 0.15
N ALA A 68 12.42 1.57 1.19
CA ALA A 68 13.66 1.14 1.81
C ALA A 68 13.46 -0.25 2.46
N PRO A 69 13.35 -1.32 1.65
CA PRO A 69 13.12 -2.66 2.18
C PRO A 69 14.30 -3.09 3.07
N ALA A 70 13.99 -3.66 4.23
CA ALA A 70 14.98 -4.06 5.24
C ALA A 70 15.88 -5.22 4.80
N SER A 71 15.54 -5.92 3.70
CA SER A 71 16.38 -6.96 3.12
C SER A 71 16.17 -7.12 1.61
N PRO A 72 17.16 -7.67 0.88
CA PRO A 72 17.00 -8.02 -0.53
C PRO A 72 15.89 -9.05 -0.77
N ALA A 73 15.63 -9.94 0.20
CA ALA A 73 14.54 -10.92 0.09
C ALA A 73 13.16 -10.25 0.12
N LEU A 74 12.97 -9.23 0.96
CA LEU A 74 11.76 -8.41 0.95
C LEU A 74 11.62 -7.65 -0.37
N ALA A 75 12.72 -7.07 -0.88
CA ALA A 75 12.70 -6.38 -2.17
C ALA A 75 12.22 -7.30 -3.30
N ALA A 76 12.73 -8.53 -3.36
CA ALA A 76 12.32 -9.53 -4.36
C ALA A 76 10.84 -9.95 -4.22
N LEU A 77 10.31 -10.02 -2.99
CA LEU A 77 8.89 -10.28 -2.75
C LEU A 77 8.00 -9.12 -3.23
N VAL A 78 8.44 -7.87 -3.00
CA VAL A 78 7.76 -6.68 -3.53
C VAL A 78 7.79 -6.66 -5.05
N ASP A 79 8.91 -7.01 -5.68
CA ASP A 79 9.02 -7.10 -7.15
C ASP A 79 8.00 -8.08 -7.72
N ALA A 80 7.98 -9.31 -7.18
CA ALA A 80 7.05 -10.34 -7.62
C ALA A 80 5.58 -9.98 -7.33
N LEU A 81 5.29 -9.26 -6.24
CA LEU A 81 3.96 -8.73 -5.96
C LEU A 81 3.55 -7.64 -6.96
N GLN A 82 4.46 -6.73 -7.31
CA GLN A 82 4.21 -5.69 -8.30
C GLN A 82 3.94 -6.27 -9.69
N ASP A 83 4.68 -7.31 -10.08
CA ASP A 83 4.45 -8.01 -11.35
C ASP A 83 3.10 -8.75 -11.33
N ALA A 84 2.77 -9.45 -10.24
CA ALA A 84 1.45 -10.06 -10.07
C ALA A 84 0.31 -9.03 -10.12
N TRP A 85 0.50 -7.84 -9.54
CA TRP A 85 -0.47 -6.74 -9.60
C TRP A 85 -0.69 -6.23 -11.01
N ARG A 86 0.38 -6.07 -11.80
CA ARG A 86 0.32 -5.64 -13.20
C ARG A 86 -0.36 -6.67 -14.09
N GLU A 87 -0.04 -7.94 -13.90
CA GLU A 87 -0.57 -9.02 -14.73
C GLU A 87 -2.01 -9.39 -14.37
N ARG A 88 -2.34 -9.42 -13.07
CA ARG A 88 -3.58 -10.00 -12.54
C ARG A 88 -4.13 -9.20 -11.36
N PRO A 89 -4.49 -7.92 -11.54
CA PRO A 89 -4.92 -7.06 -10.44
C PRO A 89 -6.12 -7.63 -9.68
N VAL A 90 -7.12 -8.18 -10.38
CA VAL A 90 -8.31 -8.80 -9.76
C VAL A 90 -7.93 -9.97 -8.85
N ALA A 91 -6.98 -10.81 -9.26
CA ALA A 91 -6.56 -11.96 -8.45
C ALA A 91 -5.84 -11.52 -7.17
N VAL A 92 -5.02 -10.46 -7.27
CA VAL A 92 -4.33 -9.89 -6.11
C VAL A 92 -5.33 -9.23 -5.16
N VAL A 93 -6.29 -8.44 -5.67
CA VAL A 93 -7.37 -7.88 -4.84
C VAL A 93 -8.12 -8.99 -4.11
N ASN A 94 -8.53 -10.05 -4.82
CA ASN A 94 -9.24 -11.17 -4.21
C ASN A 94 -8.40 -11.87 -3.14
N THR A 95 -7.08 -11.94 -3.31
CA THR A 95 -6.18 -12.52 -2.30
C THR A 95 -6.16 -11.66 -1.03
N ILE A 96 -6.02 -10.34 -1.18
CA ILE A 96 -6.00 -9.39 -0.06
C ILE A 96 -7.34 -9.40 0.69
N THR A 97 -8.47 -9.51 -0.03
CA THR A 97 -9.81 -9.46 0.58
C THR A 97 -10.27 -10.80 1.15
N ALA A 98 -9.89 -11.93 0.56
CA ALA A 98 -10.30 -13.27 1.02
C ALA A 98 -9.66 -13.68 2.37
N GLN A 99 -8.59 -13.01 2.79
CA GLN A 99 -7.84 -13.33 3.99
C GLN A 99 -8.47 -12.78 5.29
N ARG A 100 -9.63 -12.11 5.23
CA ARG A 100 -10.36 -11.63 6.42
C ARG A 100 -11.48 -12.61 6.83
N PRO A 101 -11.44 -13.22 8.03
CA PRO A 101 -12.63 -13.83 8.61
C PRO A 101 -13.61 -12.69 9.01
N ASP A 102 -14.68 -12.55 8.24
CA ASP A 102 -15.58 -11.38 8.11
C ASP A 102 -16.50 -11.11 9.34
N PRO A 103 -17.14 -9.92 9.58
CA PRO A 103 -18.06 -9.31 8.60
C PRO A 103 -18.18 -7.77 8.37
N LEU A 104 -17.35 -6.87 8.92
CA LEU A 104 -17.70 -5.42 8.94
C LEU A 104 -16.60 -4.35 8.75
N LYS A 105 -15.31 -4.69 8.75
CA LYS A 105 -14.31 -3.70 9.16
C LYS A 105 -13.03 -3.74 8.36
N GLY A 106 -12.87 -2.71 7.54
CA GLY A 106 -11.58 -2.07 7.39
C GLY A 106 -11.55 -1.24 6.12
N PHE A 107 -12.22 -0.09 6.20
CA PHE A 107 -11.85 1.12 5.46
C PHE A 107 -11.97 1.12 3.93
N ALA A 108 -12.71 0.19 3.33
CA ALA A 108 -13.06 0.26 1.91
C ALA A 108 -14.27 1.19 1.61
N ASP A 109 -14.96 1.70 2.63
CA ASP A 109 -16.15 2.55 2.46
C ASP A 109 -15.87 4.06 2.44
N SER A 110 -14.70 4.51 2.92
CA SER A 110 -14.53 5.95 3.19
C SER A 110 -14.35 6.84 1.95
N PHE A 111 -14.35 6.31 0.72
CA PHE A 111 -14.21 7.13 -0.49
C PHE A 111 -15.10 6.72 -1.68
N ARG A 112 -16.35 6.30 -1.45
CA ARG A 112 -17.41 6.48 -2.46
C ARG A 112 -18.03 7.87 -2.36
N LEU A 113 -17.23 8.92 -2.58
CA LEU A 113 -17.77 10.23 -3.01
C LEU A 113 -17.56 10.36 -4.51
N ARG A 114 -18.24 9.49 -5.26
CA ARG A 114 -18.50 9.71 -6.69
C ARG A 114 -19.76 10.57 -6.76
N GLY A 115 -19.63 11.75 -7.34
CA GLY A 115 -20.63 12.80 -7.37
C GLY A 115 -22.05 12.33 -7.67
N TRP A 116 -22.99 12.77 -6.84
CA TRP A 116 -24.38 12.91 -7.21
C TRP A 116 -24.52 14.25 -7.92
N ARG A 117 -24.65 14.19 -9.24
CA ARG A 117 -25.34 15.21 -10.03
C ARG A 117 -26.79 14.74 -10.09
N GLY A 118 -27.71 15.56 -9.61
CA GLY A 118 -29.16 15.34 -9.66
C GLY A 118 -29.85 16.34 -8.77
#